data_AF-A0A4Q2YDV3-F1
#
_entry.id   AF-A0A4Q2YDV3-F1
#
_cell.length_a   1.000
_cell.length_b   1.000
_cell.length_c   1.000
_cell.angle_alpha   90.00
_cell.angle_beta   90.00
_cell.angle_gamma   90.00
#
_symmetry.space_group_name_H-M   'P 1'
#
loop_
_entity.id
_entity.type
_entity.pdbx_description
1 polymer ?
#
loop_
_entity_poly.entity_id
_entity_poly.type
_entity_poly.pdbx_seq_one_letter_code
_entity_poly.pdbx_strand_id
1 'polypeptide(L)'
;LPDPAACGRIRTRPVGISGTVFHPLEVPQQIEERFEQIMEKARAVQNPFEQAFFVMVHLPYLQPFDDVNKRVSRLAANIPLIRYNLCPLSFVDVPQDDYVGGLIAVYEQNRVEYLRDVFAWAYRRSCARYSAVRQSLGDPDPFRLRHRALIGEMVRAVVHDQLDKRNATKRIRTDAGNAVTENDAAKLIEVVETELENLREGNIARYRLRPSEFERWHATWR
;
A
#
# COMPACT_ATOMS: atom_id res chain seq x y z
N LEU A 1 3.24 22.42 -1.73
CA LEU A 1 2.12 23.19 -2.29
C LEU A 1 2.32 24.65 -1.90
N PRO A 2 1.98 25.62 -2.76
CA PRO A 2 2.09 27.05 -2.45
C PRO A 2 1.25 27.46 -1.24
N ASP A 3 0.13 26.76 -1.01
CA ASP A 3 -0.70 26.87 0.19
C ASP A 3 -0.67 25.53 0.97
N PRO A 4 -0.10 25.49 2.18
CA PRO A 4 -0.14 24.30 3.05
C PRO A 4 -1.56 23.86 3.43
N ALA A 5 -2.54 24.78 3.48
CA ALA A 5 -3.91 24.49 3.84
C ALA A 5 -4.72 23.83 2.71
N ALA A 6 -4.19 23.79 1.48
CA ALA A 6 -4.84 23.14 0.34
C ALA A 6 -4.77 21.60 0.40
N CYS A 7 -3.88 21.03 1.22
CA CYS A 7 -3.73 19.59 1.33
C CYS A 7 -5.03 18.94 1.82
N GLY A 8 -5.55 17.96 1.08
CA GLY A 8 -6.77 17.22 1.42
C GLY A 8 -8.07 18.00 1.24
N ARG A 9 -8.05 19.15 0.55
CA ARG A 9 -9.24 19.95 0.27
C ARG A 9 -9.53 20.06 -1.22
N ILE A 10 -10.80 20.18 -1.56
CA ILE A 10 -11.22 20.55 -2.92
C ILE A 10 -10.74 21.97 -3.19
N ARG A 11 -10.20 22.18 -4.39
CA ARG A 11 -9.65 23.48 -4.79
C ARG A 11 -10.73 24.53 -4.95
N THR A 12 -10.39 25.75 -4.60
CA THR A 12 -11.23 26.95 -4.82
C THR A 12 -10.69 27.86 -5.91
N ARG A 13 -9.55 27.50 -6.51
CA ARG A 13 -8.87 28.28 -7.55
C ARG A 13 -8.87 27.52 -8.88
N PRO A 14 -8.87 28.22 -10.02
CA PRO A 14 -8.66 27.61 -11.32
C PRO A 14 -7.31 26.92 -11.42
N VAL A 15 -7.24 25.84 -12.20
CA VAL A 15 -5.99 25.14 -12.55
C VAL A 15 -5.98 24.82 -14.03
N GLY A 16 -4.79 24.85 -14.64
CA GLY A 16 -4.57 24.42 -16.02
C GLY A 16 -3.88 23.07 -16.10
N ILE A 17 -4.02 22.40 -17.24
CA ILE A 17 -3.22 21.22 -17.58
C ILE A 17 -2.26 21.60 -18.70
N SER A 18 -0.97 21.71 -18.37
CA SER A 18 0.07 22.04 -19.33
C SER A 18 0.13 21.01 -20.47
N GLY A 19 0.35 21.50 -21.70
CA GLY A 19 0.45 20.65 -22.90
C GLY A 19 -0.89 20.21 -23.48
N THR A 20 -2.00 20.81 -23.03
CA THR A 20 -3.36 20.53 -23.53
C THR A 20 -4.13 21.84 -23.72
N VAL A 21 -5.13 21.84 -24.60
CA VAL A 21 -6.10 22.96 -24.74
C VAL A 21 -7.31 22.79 -23.82
N PHE A 22 -7.29 21.76 -22.98
CA PHE A 22 -8.37 21.47 -22.05
C PHE A 22 -8.39 22.44 -20.87
N HIS A 23 -9.57 23.00 -20.62
CA HIS A 23 -9.85 23.86 -19.47
C HIS A 23 -10.74 23.11 -18.46
N PRO A 24 -10.20 22.68 -17.31
CA PRO A 24 -10.98 22.05 -16.26
C PRO A 24 -12.07 22.99 -15.73
N LEU A 25 -13.12 22.41 -15.14
CA LEU A 25 -14.18 23.16 -14.48
C LEU A 25 -13.62 24.11 -13.42
N GLU A 26 -13.95 25.40 -13.46
CA GLU A 26 -13.33 26.41 -12.59
C GLU A 26 -14.18 26.80 -11.38
N VAL A 27 -15.51 26.63 -11.48
CA VAL A 27 -16.47 27.08 -10.45
C VAL A 27 -16.41 26.16 -9.22
N PRO A 28 -15.96 26.64 -8.03
CA PRO A 28 -15.70 25.78 -6.87
C PRO A 28 -16.91 24.95 -6.43
N GLN A 29 -18.09 25.57 -6.36
CA GLN A 29 -19.32 24.87 -5.99
C GLN A 29 -19.64 23.71 -6.96
N GLN A 30 -19.48 23.93 -8.27
CA GLN A 30 -19.72 22.87 -9.24
C GLN A 30 -18.64 21.79 -9.18
N ILE A 31 -17.40 22.12 -8.82
CA ILE A 31 -16.35 21.11 -8.59
C ILE A 31 -16.74 20.19 -7.43
N GLU A 32 -17.21 20.76 -6.32
CA GLU A 32 -17.65 20.00 -5.15
C GLU A 32 -18.85 19.10 -5.48
N GLU A 33 -19.89 19.65 -6.11
CA GLU A 33 -21.06 18.88 -6.56
C GLU A 33 -20.67 17.74 -7.51
N ARG A 34 -19.79 18.00 -8.48
CA ARG A 34 -19.33 16.97 -9.43
C ARG A 34 -18.42 15.94 -8.76
N PHE A 35 -17.62 16.35 -7.79
CA PHE A 35 -16.79 15.43 -7.03
C PHE A 35 -17.65 14.44 -6.24
N GLU A 36 -18.67 14.93 -5.53
CA GLU A 36 -19.64 14.08 -4.83
C GLU A 36 -20.35 13.12 -5.79
N GLN A 37 -20.83 13.60 -6.94
CA GLN A 37 -21.45 12.76 -7.96
C GLN A 37 -20.51 11.67 -8.49
N ILE A 38 -19.22 11.98 -8.68
CA ILE A 38 -18.22 10.97 -9.08
C ILE A 38 -18.07 9.94 -7.96
N MET A 39 -18.01 10.35 -6.69
CA MET A 39 -17.91 9.41 -5.56
C MET A 39 -19.13 8.49 -5.45
N GLU A 40 -20.34 9.03 -5.61
CA GLU A 40 -21.58 8.26 -5.60
C GLU A 40 -21.62 7.25 -6.74
N LYS A 41 -21.33 7.68 -7.98
CA LYS A 41 -21.27 6.78 -9.14
C LYS A 41 -20.19 5.72 -8.96
N ALA A 42 -19.00 6.10 -8.51
CA ALA A 42 -17.93 5.15 -8.24
C ALA A 42 -18.38 4.08 -7.23
N ARG A 43 -19.07 4.44 -6.14
CA ARG A 43 -19.59 3.48 -5.16
C ARG A 43 -20.65 2.54 -5.74
N ALA A 44 -21.43 2.99 -6.71
CA ALA A 44 -22.47 2.20 -7.36
C ALA A 44 -21.92 1.18 -8.38
N VAL A 45 -20.70 1.38 -8.91
CA VAL A 45 -20.07 0.44 -9.84
C VAL A 45 -19.65 -0.84 -9.09
N GLN A 46 -20.22 -1.97 -9.50
CA GLN A 46 -20.01 -3.27 -8.85
C GLN A 46 -18.72 -3.96 -9.32
N ASN A 47 -18.40 -3.87 -10.61
CA ASN A 47 -17.20 -4.51 -11.16
C ASN A 47 -15.95 -3.73 -10.70
N PRO A 48 -14.98 -4.37 -10.02
CA PRO A 48 -13.82 -3.66 -9.47
C PRO A 48 -12.91 -3.05 -10.54
N PHE A 49 -12.85 -3.63 -11.75
CA PHE A 49 -12.08 -3.09 -12.87
C PHE A 49 -12.74 -1.85 -13.46
N GLU A 50 -14.06 -1.90 -13.64
CA GLU A 50 -14.82 -0.74 -14.08
C GLU A 50 -14.76 0.38 -13.05
N GLN A 51 -14.85 0.05 -11.76
CA GLN A 51 -14.75 1.02 -10.66
C GLN A 51 -13.36 1.68 -10.64
N ALA A 52 -12.29 0.89 -10.82
CA ALA A 52 -10.93 1.40 -10.94
C ALA A 52 -10.77 2.32 -12.15
N PHE A 53 -11.24 1.89 -13.31
CA PHE A 53 -11.14 2.65 -14.56
C PHE A 53 -11.97 3.94 -14.52
N PHE A 54 -13.18 3.89 -13.94
CA PHE A 54 -14.06 5.03 -13.75
C PHE A 54 -13.38 6.14 -12.96
N VAL A 55 -12.76 5.80 -11.82
CA VAL A 55 -11.99 6.77 -11.03
C VAL A 55 -10.80 7.30 -11.83
N MET A 56 -10.15 6.43 -12.61
CA MET A 56 -8.99 6.80 -13.41
C MET A 56 -9.30 7.82 -14.50
N VAL A 57 -10.50 7.76 -15.07
CA VAL A 57 -11.02 8.70 -16.09
C VAL A 57 -11.50 10.00 -15.44
N HIS A 58 -12.43 9.91 -14.48
CA HIS A 58 -13.20 11.06 -14.06
C HIS A 58 -12.48 11.97 -13.06
N LEU A 59 -11.64 11.41 -12.19
CA LEU A 59 -10.93 12.21 -11.20
C LEU A 59 -9.92 13.16 -11.85
N PRO A 60 -9.07 12.72 -12.81
CA PRO A 60 -8.22 13.63 -13.55
C PRO A 60 -9.01 14.55 -14.49
N TYR A 61 -10.17 14.16 -15.00
CA TYR A 61 -10.98 15.06 -15.82
C TYR A 61 -11.50 16.25 -15.00
N LEU A 62 -12.01 16.01 -13.78
CA LEU A 62 -12.51 17.07 -12.91
C LEU A 62 -11.41 17.98 -12.34
N GLN A 63 -10.21 17.43 -12.10
CA GLN A 63 -9.12 18.10 -11.37
C GLN A 63 -9.60 18.68 -10.02
N PRO A 64 -10.12 17.91 -9.06
CA PRO A 64 -10.68 18.48 -7.82
C PRO A 64 -9.66 19.09 -6.86
N PHE A 65 -8.36 18.80 -7.01
CA PHE A 65 -7.30 19.29 -6.12
C PHE A 65 -6.36 20.27 -6.84
N ASP A 66 -5.63 21.08 -6.07
CA ASP A 66 -4.65 22.05 -6.61
C ASP A 66 -3.49 21.38 -7.36
N ASP A 67 -3.07 20.19 -6.93
CA ASP A 67 -2.04 19.38 -7.60
C ASP A 67 -2.34 17.90 -7.35
N VAL A 68 -1.54 17.02 -7.94
CA VAL A 68 -1.49 15.58 -7.65
C VAL A 68 -2.70 14.81 -8.18
N ASN A 69 -3.68 15.43 -8.86
CA ASN A 69 -4.90 14.76 -9.36
C ASN A 69 -4.63 13.44 -10.10
N LYS A 70 -3.63 13.42 -11.00
CA LYS A 70 -3.27 12.23 -11.78
C LYS A 70 -2.64 11.14 -10.89
N ARG A 71 -1.84 11.55 -9.90
CA ARG A 71 -1.23 10.65 -8.90
C ARG A 71 -2.30 10.08 -7.95
N VAL A 72 -3.21 10.93 -7.45
CA VAL A 72 -4.34 10.52 -6.60
C VAL A 72 -5.23 9.52 -7.36
N SER A 73 -5.53 9.79 -8.63
CA SER A 73 -6.32 8.90 -9.49
C SER A 73 -5.71 7.49 -9.60
N ARG A 74 -4.40 7.38 -9.88
CA ARG A 74 -3.72 6.07 -9.96
C ARG A 74 -3.71 5.31 -8.63
N LEU A 75 -3.57 6.02 -7.51
CA LEU A 75 -3.66 5.41 -6.18
C LEU A 75 -5.11 4.99 -5.86
N ALA A 76 -6.09 5.82 -6.17
CA ALA A 76 -7.50 5.55 -5.91
C ALA A 76 -8.03 4.38 -6.77
N ALA A 77 -7.54 4.24 -8.01
CA ALA A 77 -7.86 3.09 -8.88
C ALA A 77 -7.46 1.74 -8.25
N ASN A 78 -6.52 1.71 -7.30
CA ASN A 78 -6.14 0.50 -6.59
C ASN A 78 -7.09 0.12 -5.44
N ILE A 79 -7.85 1.06 -4.88
CA ILE A 79 -8.78 0.81 -3.77
C ILE A 79 -9.74 -0.36 -4.07
N PRO A 80 -10.48 -0.36 -5.20
CA PRO A 80 -11.39 -1.46 -5.50
C PRO A 80 -10.65 -2.76 -5.76
N LEU A 81 -9.51 -2.75 -6.46
CA LEU A 81 -8.72 -3.95 -6.73
C LEU A 81 -8.27 -4.62 -5.42
N ILE A 82 -7.75 -3.84 -4.48
CA ILE A 82 -7.30 -4.33 -3.17
C ILE A 82 -8.48 -4.86 -2.34
N ARG A 83 -9.62 -4.16 -2.33
CA ARG A 83 -10.80 -4.58 -1.58
C ARG A 83 -11.31 -5.95 -2.02
N TYR A 84 -11.20 -6.27 -3.31
CA TYR A 84 -11.57 -7.56 -3.88
C TYR A 84 -10.41 -8.56 -3.95
N ASN A 85 -9.30 -8.29 -3.23
CA ASN A 85 -8.12 -9.15 -3.19
C ASN A 85 -7.52 -9.46 -4.58
N LEU A 86 -7.61 -8.50 -5.50
CA LEU A 86 -7.03 -8.56 -6.83
C LEU A 86 -5.61 -7.97 -6.83
N CYS A 87 -4.83 -8.32 -7.85
CA CYS A 87 -3.50 -7.75 -8.05
C CYS A 87 -3.58 -6.22 -8.10
N PRO A 88 -2.74 -5.47 -7.35
CA PRO A 88 -2.66 -4.03 -7.49
C PRO A 88 -2.18 -3.63 -8.89
N LEU A 89 -2.73 -2.54 -9.40
CA LEU A 89 -2.31 -1.88 -10.62
C LEU A 89 -1.03 -1.07 -10.37
N SER A 90 -0.03 -1.31 -11.22
CA SER A 90 1.24 -0.59 -11.28
C SER A 90 1.45 0.04 -12.65
N PHE A 91 2.09 1.20 -12.66
CA PHE A 91 2.44 1.94 -13.88
C PHE A 91 3.95 1.89 -14.20
N VAL A 92 4.71 1.04 -13.50
CA VAL A 92 6.19 0.98 -13.64
C VAL A 92 6.62 0.71 -15.08
N ASP A 93 5.92 -0.18 -15.77
CA ASP A 93 6.27 -0.57 -17.14
C ASP A 93 5.46 0.18 -18.21
N VAL A 94 4.60 1.13 -17.81
CA VAL A 94 3.71 1.83 -18.73
C VAL A 94 4.46 2.99 -19.40
N PRO A 95 4.53 3.03 -20.74
CA PRO A 95 5.10 4.17 -21.45
C PRO A 95 4.38 5.47 -21.06
N GLN A 96 5.15 6.48 -20.69
CA GLN A 96 4.58 7.76 -20.24
C GLN A 96 3.74 8.41 -21.36
N ASP A 97 4.19 8.33 -22.60
CA ASP A 97 3.51 8.91 -23.75
C ASP A 97 2.14 8.29 -24.00
N ASP A 98 2.01 6.97 -23.83
CA ASP A 98 0.72 6.27 -23.98
C ASP A 98 -0.26 6.69 -22.88
N TYR A 99 0.22 6.78 -21.64
CA TYR A 99 -0.61 7.24 -20.52
C TYR A 99 -1.06 8.70 -20.70
N VAL A 100 -0.15 9.58 -21.10
CA VAL A 100 -0.46 10.99 -21.37
C VAL A 100 -1.41 11.12 -22.55
N GLY A 101 -1.15 10.41 -23.64
CA GLY A 101 -2.02 10.39 -24.83
C GLY A 101 -3.43 9.87 -24.52
N GLY A 102 -3.55 8.84 -23.68
CA GLY A 102 -4.83 8.34 -23.18
C GLY A 102 -5.60 9.39 -22.38
N LEU A 103 -4.91 10.15 -21.53
CA LEU A 103 -5.53 11.26 -20.79
C LEU A 103 -5.95 12.41 -21.71
N ILE A 104 -5.12 12.78 -22.70
CA ILE A 104 -5.46 13.84 -23.66
C ILE A 104 -6.69 13.46 -24.48
N ALA A 105 -6.80 12.19 -24.92
CA ALA A 105 -8.00 11.70 -25.60
C ALA A 105 -9.26 11.86 -24.75
N VAL A 106 -9.17 11.62 -23.44
CA VAL A 106 -10.27 11.84 -22.50
C VAL A 106 -10.57 13.34 -22.36
N TYR A 107 -9.55 14.17 -22.16
CA TYR A 107 -9.71 15.60 -21.89
C TYR A 107 -10.26 16.37 -23.10
N GLU A 108 -9.69 16.14 -24.28
CA GLU A 108 -9.95 16.97 -25.46
C GLU A 108 -10.98 16.36 -26.41
N GLN A 109 -11.13 15.04 -26.41
CA GLN A 109 -12.01 14.35 -27.36
C GLN A 109 -13.17 13.60 -26.67
N ASN A 110 -13.18 13.57 -25.33
CA ASN A 110 -14.15 12.78 -24.55
C ASN A 110 -14.16 11.29 -24.95
N ARG A 111 -12.99 10.77 -25.36
CA ARG A 111 -12.79 9.38 -25.78
C ARG A 111 -11.95 8.63 -24.77
N VAL A 112 -12.45 7.49 -24.29
CA VAL A 112 -11.83 6.70 -23.21
C VAL A 112 -11.09 5.48 -23.73
N GLU A 113 -11.26 5.14 -24.99
CA GLU A 113 -10.80 3.88 -25.59
C GLU A 113 -9.29 3.71 -25.48
N TYR A 114 -8.52 4.78 -25.73
CA TYR A 114 -7.07 4.69 -25.63
C TYR A 114 -6.60 4.49 -24.19
N LEU A 115 -7.16 5.26 -23.24
CA LEU A 115 -6.84 5.10 -21.82
C LEU A 115 -7.28 3.73 -21.28
N ARG A 116 -8.40 3.18 -21.77
CA ARG A 116 -8.88 1.83 -21.45
C ARG A 116 -7.87 0.77 -21.89
N ASP A 117 -7.34 0.90 -23.10
CA ASP A 117 -6.39 -0.07 -23.64
C ASP A 117 -5.05 -0.01 -22.88
N VAL A 118 -4.59 1.19 -22.54
CA VAL A 118 -3.45 1.41 -21.64
C VAL A 118 -3.70 0.82 -20.26
N PHE A 119 -4.89 1.03 -19.67
CA PHE A 119 -5.28 0.45 -18.38
C PHE A 119 -5.22 -1.09 -18.40
N ALA A 120 -5.84 -1.71 -19.41
CA ALA A 120 -5.88 -3.15 -19.54
C ALA A 120 -4.47 -3.74 -19.75
N TRP A 121 -3.64 -3.08 -20.56
CA TRP A 121 -2.24 -3.46 -20.77
C TRP A 121 -1.43 -3.37 -19.47
N ALA A 122 -1.53 -2.24 -18.76
CA ALA A 122 -0.86 -2.00 -17.48
C ALA A 122 -1.26 -3.04 -16.43
N TYR A 123 -2.54 -3.40 -16.38
CA TYR A 123 -3.04 -4.41 -15.45
C TYR A 123 -2.46 -5.80 -15.72
N ARG A 124 -2.40 -6.23 -16.99
CA ARG A 124 -1.78 -7.51 -17.38
C ARG A 124 -0.30 -7.56 -16.99
N ARG A 125 0.44 -6.47 -17.23
CA ARG A 125 1.84 -6.33 -16.81
C ARG A 125 2.00 -6.40 -15.30
N SER A 126 1.12 -5.72 -14.56
CA SER A 126 1.11 -5.75 -13.10
C SER A 126 0.92 -7.18 -12.60
N CYS A 127 -0.06 -7.91 -13.13
CA CYS A 127 -0.30 -9.31 -12.77
C CYS A 127 0.93 -10.20 -13.02
N ALA A 128 1.56 -10.08 -14.18
CA ALA A 128 2.78 -10.84 -14.51
C ALA A 128 3.92 -10.54 -13.52
N ARG A 129 4.12 -9.26 -13.19
CA ARG A 129 5.14 -8.81 -12.23
C ARG A 129 4.89 -9.38 -10.84
N TYR A 130 3.66 -9.25 -10.32
CA TYR A 130 3.30 -9.75 -9.01
C TYR A 130 3.37 -11.29 -8.94
N SER A 131 3.02 -11.98 -10.03
CA SER A 131 3.18 -13.43 -10.13
C SER A 131 4.65 -13.86 -10.02
N ALA A 132 5.55 -13.20 -10.75
CA ALA A 132 6.99 -13.46 -10.67
C ALA A 132 7.56 -13.18 -9.27
N VAL A 133 7.15 -12.06 -8.65
CA VAL A 133 7.58 -11.69 -7.30
C VAL A 133 7.07 -12.68 -6.26
N ARG A 134 5.82 -13.16 -6.38
CA ARG A 134 5.27 -14.20 -5.48
C ARG A 134 6.04 -15.52 -5.60
N GLN A 135 6.43 -15.93 -6.81
CA GLN A 135 7.25 -17.13 -7.01
C GLN A 135 8.60 -17.04 -6.29
N SER A 136 9.20 -15.84 -6.22
CA SER A 136 10.47 -15.63 -5.49
C SER A 136 10.32 -15.50 -3.97
N LEU A 137 9.18 -15.02 -3.47
CA LEU A 137 8.98 -14.72 -2.04
C LEU A 137 8.41 -15.92 -1.25
N GLY A 138 7.90 -16.95 -1.93
CA GLY A 138 7.15 -18.05 -1.30
C GLY A 138 5.78 -17.60 -0.78
N ASP A 139 4.99 -18.54 -0.26
CA ASP A 139 3.74 -18.19 0.42
C ASP A 139 4.05 -17.72 1.85
N PRO A 140 3.39 -16.66 2.34
CA PRO A 140 3.60 -16.20 3.70
C PRO A 140 3.09 -17.27 4.68
N ASP A 141 3.94 -17.70 5.61
CA ASP A 141 3.60 -18.69 6.63
C ASP A 141 2.35 -18.22 7.42
N PRO A 142 1.20 -18.91 7.29
CA PRO A 142 -0.05 -18.51 7.94
C PRO A 142 0.09 -18.39 9.46
N PHE A 143 0.96 -19.21 10.06
CA PHE A 143 1.24 -19.15 11.48
C PHE A 143 1.93 -17.83 11.87
N ARG A 144 2.97 -17.44 11.11
CA ARG A 144 3.68 -16.18 11.31
C ARG A 144 2.78 -14.97 11.10
N LEU A 145 1.85 -15.03 10.14
CA LEU A 145 0.85 -13.98 9.92
C LEU A 145 -0.10 -13.84 11.11
N ARG A 146 -0.65 -14.97 11.59
CA ARG A 146 -1.60 -15.01 12.72
C ARG A 146 -0.97 -14.51 14.02
N HIS A 147 0.26 -14.91 14.30
CA HIS A 147 0.96 -14.59 15.55
C HIS A 147 1.98 -13.46 15.43
N ARG A 148 1.95 -12.66 14.35
CA ARG A 148 2.97 -11.64 14.04
C ARG A 148 3.24 -10.65 15.18
N ALA A 149 2.16 -10.24 15.89
CA ALA A 149 2.26 -9.27 16.97
C ALA A 149 2.96 -9.90 18.18
N LEU A 150 2.51 -11.10 18.55
CA LEU A 150 3.06 -11.87 19.66
C LEU A 150 4.53 -12.24 19.44
N ILE A 151 4.89 -12.70 18.23
CA ILE A 151 6.30 -12.95 17.85
C ILE A 151 7.12 -11.68 18.03
N GLY A 152 6.62 -10.54 17.54
CA GLY A 152 7.34 -9.27 17.63
C GLY A 152 7.51 -8.77 19.06
N GLU A 153 6.50 -8.95 19.91
CA GLU A 153 6.53 -8.60 21.33
C GLU A 153 7.51 -9.47 22.11
N MET A 154 7.52 -10.79 21.88
CA MET A 154 8.45 -11.72 22.54
C MET A 154 9.91 -11.44 22.16
N VAL A 155 10.21 -11.24 20.87
CA VAL A 155 11.56 -10.87 20.41
C VAL A 155 11.98 -9.55 21.04
N ARG A 156 11.09 -8.55 21.05
CA ARG A 156 11.36 -7.24 21.65
C ARG A 156 11.63 -7.36 23.16
N ALA A 157 10.84 -8.14 23.89
CA ALA A 157 10.99 -8.32 25.32
C ALA A 157 12.34 -8.93 25.67
N VAL A 158 12.76 -9.98 24.95
CA VAL A 158 14.06 -10.63 25.15
C VAL A 158 15.23 -9.64 24.98
N VAL A 159 15.19 -8.82 23.92
CA VAL A 159 16.24 -7.83 23.65
C VAL A 159 16.21 -6.68 24.66
N HIS A 160 15.01 -6.18 24.98
CA HIS A 160 14.84 -5.06 25.91
C HIS A 160 15.29 -5.42 27.33
N ASP A 161 14.94 -6.62 27.80
CA ASP A 161 15.28 -7.14 29.13
C ASP A 161 16.71 -7.71 29.19
N GLN A 162 17.46 -7.66 28.08
CA GLN A 162 18.85 -8.11 27.96
C GLN A 162 19.05 -9.58 28.39
N LEU A 163 18.09 -10.45 28.10
CA LEU A 163 18.15 -11.85 28.51
C LEU A 163 19.24 -12.62 27.74
N ASP A 164 19.98 -13.46 28.45
CA ASP A 164 20.89 -14.45 27.85
C ASP A 164 20.09 -15.62 27.22
N LYS A 165 20.75 -16.50 26.44
CA LYS A 165 20.05 -17.55 25.68
C LYS A 165 19.25 -18.48 26.60
N ARG A 166 19.77 -18.78 27.80
CA ARG A 166 19.11 -19.66 28.78
C ARG A 166 17.85 -19.03 29.38
N ASN A 167 17.91 -17.76 29.76
CA ASN A 167 16.77 -17.05 30.34
C ASN A 167 15.74 -16.69 29.27
N ALA A 168 16.19 -16.38 28.04
CA ALA A 168 15.30 -16.17 26.90
C ALA A 168 14.46 -17.42 26.60
N THR A 169 15.07 -18.61 26.46
CA THR A 169 14.31 -19.86 26.20
C THR A 169 13.29 -20.14 27.31
N LYS A 170 13.65 -19.93 28.58
CA LYS A 170 12.69 -20.08 29.69
C LYS A 170 11.54 -19.10 29.59
N ARG A 171 11.83 -17.83 29.30
CA ARG A 171 10.82 -16.78 29.18
C ARG A 171 9.87 -17.03 28.00
N ILE A 172 10.42 -17.38 26.83
CA ILE A 172 9.65 -17.67 25.62
C ILE A 172 8.70 -18.85 25.86
N ARG A 173 9.15 -19.92 26.54
CA ARG A 173 8.29 -21.06 26.88
C ARG A 173 7.13 -20.68 27.77
N THR A 174 7.38 -19.89 28.82
CA THR A 174 6.33 -19.41 29.73
C THR A 174 5.33 -18.52 29.00
N ASP A 175 5.83 -17.54 28.23
CA ASP A 175 4.98 -16.58 27.53
C ASP A 175 4.16 -17.27 26.42
N ALA A 176 4.75 -18.24 25.70
CA ALA A 176 4.04 -19.03 24.69
C ALA A 176 2.95 -19.90 25.31
N GLY A 177 3.21 -20.58 26.43
CA GLY A 177 2.22 -21.40 27.11
C GLY A 177 1.03 -20.60 27.65
N ASN A 178 1.23 -19.33 28.00
CA ASN A 178 0.16 -18.45 28.46
C ASN A 178 -0.62 -17.78 27.33
N ALA A 179 0.01 -17.57 26.16
CA ALA A 179 -0.54 -16.74 25.09
C ALA A 179 -1.27 -17.51 23.99
N VAL A 180 -0.97 -18.81 23.80
CA VAL A 180 -1.55 -19.62 22.71
C VAL A 180 -1.96 -21.01 23.20
N THR A 181 -2.71 -21.74 22.37
CA THR A 181 -3.09 -23.13 22.66
C THR A 181 -1.88 -24.05 22.68
N GLU A 182 -1.96 -25.19 23.37
CA GLU A 182 -0.86 -26.18 23.44
C GLU A 182 -0.34 -26.58 22.06
N ASN A 183 -1.23 -26.69 21.06
CA ASN A 183 -0.88 -27.07 19.70
C ASN A 183 -0.04 -26.01 18.96
N ASP A 184 -0.21 -24.73 19.32
CA ASP A 184 0.51 -23.60 18.71
C ASP A 184 1.77 -23.20 19.51
N ALA A 185 1.85 -23.53 20.79
CA ALA A 185 2.92 -23.12 21.68
C ALA A 185 4.30 -23.61 21.22
N ALA A 186 4.42 -24.88 20.83
CA ALA A 186 5.68 -25.46 20.36
C ALA A 186 6.21 -24.73 19.12
N LYS A 187 5.32 -24.46 18.15
CA LYS A 187 5.67 -23.75 16.91
C LYS A 187 6.00 -22.28 17.16
N LEU A 188 5.34 -21.65 18.13
CA LEU A 188 5.64 -20.26 18.51
C LEU A 188 7.03 -20.12 19.10
N ILE A 189 7.40 -21.04 20.00
CA ILE A 189 8.73 -21.08 20.62
C ILE A 189 9.80 -21.21 19.52
N GLU A 190 9.66 -22.18 18.63
CA GLU A 190 10.59 -22.41 17.52
C GLU A 190 10.77 -21.16 16.63
N VAL A 191 9.66 -20.51 16.27
CA VAL A 191 9.69 -19.31 15.42
C VAL A 191 10.40 -18.15 16.14
N VAL A 192 10.11 -17.91 17.42
CA VAL A 192 10.74 -16.82 18.18
C VAL A 192 12.23 -17.08 18.40
N GLU A 193 12.62 -18.31 18.73
CA GLU A 193 14.04 -18.69 18.87
C GLU A 193 14.79 -18.50 17.55
N THR A 194 14.20 -18.94 16.43
CA THR A 194 14.77 -18.74 15.09
C THR A 194 14.94 -17.26 14.75
N GLU A 195 13.98 -16.41 15.09
CA GLU A 195 14.05 -14.97 14.82
C GLU A 195 15.11 -14.27 15.70
N LEU A 196 15.31 -14.70 16.95
CA LEU A 196 16.38 -14.21 17.82
C LEU A 196 17.77 -14.62 17.31
N GLU A 197 17.92 -15.86 16.84
CA GLU A 197 19.18 -16.33 16.24
C GLU A 197 19.54 -15.62 14.94
N ASN A 198 18.53 -15.19 14.18
CA ASN A 198 18.71 -14.46 12.92
C ASN A 198 18.65 -12.93 13.09
N LEU A 199 18.55 -12.42 14.32
CA LEU A 199 18.45 -11.00 14.60
C LEU A 199 19.79 -10.31 14.28
N ARG A 200 19.74 -9.29 13.44
CA ARG A 200 20.89 -8.51 12.98
C ARG A 200 20.49 -7.06 12.75
N GLU A 201 21.46 -6.15 12.71
CA GLU A 201 21.19 -4.71 12.54
C GLU A 201 20.23 -4.40 11.38
N GLY A 202 20.33 -5.13 10.26
CA GLY A 202 19.45 -4.96 9.10
C GLY A 202 17.99 -5.39 9.26
N ASN A 203 17.60 -6.09 10.34
CA ASN A 203 16.21 -6.55 10.55
C ASN A 203 15.59 -6.12 11.90
N ILE A 204 16.32 -5.43 12.78
CA ILE A 204 15.83 -4.99 14.10
C ILE A 204 14.62 -4.05 14.01
N ALA A 205 14.50 -3.27 12.92
CA ALA A 205 13.38 -2.36 12.71
C ALA A 205 12.02 -3.06 12.68
N ARG A 206 11.98 -4.34 12.23
CA ARG A 206 10.77 -5.18 12.23
C ARG A 206 10.18 -5.36 13.63
N TYR A 207 11.04 -5.36 14.64
CA TYR A 207 10.70 -5.56 16.06
C TYR A 207 10.60 -4.25 16.84
N ARG A 208 10.67 -3.11 16.13
CA ARG A 208 10.66 -1.75 16.70
C ARG A 208 11.79 -1.53 17.72
N LEU A 209 12.92 -2.21 17.53
CA LEU A 209 14.12 -2.08 18.37
C LEU A 209 15.02 -0.97 17.81
N ARG A 210 15.66 -0.23 18.72
CA ARG A 210 16.70 0.75 18.36
C ARG A 210 18.06 0.05 18.20
N PRO A 211 18.97 0.56 17.34
CA PRO A 211 20.32 0.02 17.22
C PRO A 211 21.03 -0.13 18.57
N SER A 212 20.92 0.87 19.45
CA SER A 212 21.53 0.84 20.79
C SER A 212 20.90 -0.16 21.77
N GLU A 213 19.65 -0.60 21.56
CA GLU A 213 19.04 -1.69 22.34
C GLU A 213 19.60 -3.04 21.88
N PHE A 214 19.70 -3.22 20.56
CA PHE A 214 20.27 -4.42 19.96
C PHE A 214 21.75 -4.60 20.32
N GLU A 215 22.58 -3.57 20.19
CA GLU A 215 24.02 -3.65 20.49
C GLU A 215 24.30 -4.09 21.94
N ARG A 216 23.55 -3.54 22.90
CA ARG A 216 23.69 -3.88 24.33
C ARG A 216 23.35 -5.34 24.59
N TRP A 217 22.24 -5.82 24.03
CA TRP A 217 21.83 -7.22 24.16
C TRP A 217 22.76 -8.16 23.40
N HIS A 218 23.17 -7.82 22.17
CA HIS A 218 24.03 -8.66 21.36
C HIS A 218 25.41 -8.88 22.01
N ALA A 219 25.89 -7.92 22.81
CA ALA A 219 27.11 -8.07 23.60
C ALA A 219 26.98 -9.13 24.73
N THR A 220 25.78 -9.33 25.26
CA THR A 220 25.48 -10.29 26.34
C THR A 220 24.88 -11.60 25.82
N TRP A 221 24.46 -11.66 24.56
CA TRP A 221 23.85 -12.83 23.92
C TRP A 221 24.88 -13.96 23.73
N ARG A 222 24.78 -14.99 24.58
CA ARG A 222 25.59 -16.22 24.55
C ARG A 222 24.72 -17.43 24.87
#